data_AF-A0A381C8C8-F1
#
_entry.id   AF-A0A381C8C8-F1
#
_cell.length_a   1.000
_cell.length_b   1.000
_cell.length_c   1.000
_cell.angle_alpha   90.00
_cell.angle_beta   90.00
_cell.angle_gamma   90.00
#
_symmetry.space_group_name_H-M   'P 1'
#
loop_
_entity.id
_entity.type
_entity.pdbx_description
1 polymer ?
#
loop_
_entity_poly.entity_id
_entity_poly.type
_entity_poly.pdbx_seq_one_letter_code
_entity_poly.pdbx_strand_id
1 'polypeptide(L)'
;MTIYQLSTRIKSNAPPDSLVYDLSIYRMDSDRNKYSLIDVKQQPIQGNYETLKHPTDNISESLSTIYIMEVTLYRKTMLHTLCVTASPFTRMYTLEEFVSGKAWSIVKRENPCYFVSTGTSKLESEGGKVVKVNISRPERPFIAEQYPIGDPQDPFEKNIIEEQIKNRFNQATFPDQNASSLCGPAAFFYCLQMDRPDVYAQAAKEIWQFGKTKIGALEIAPGDGCRHPEGSFFRNGTRPKILGLDWMTLASLRDSENSILDFDTLDSPVAGITLWQTLTEWFEKAGYIKVFSNVGATQAGIQGMQDLNNYVQKGYKVVSLINDSLLEGSSSERATYPTHWIVWGGPAVQGIDRAVHLNLFSWGQMQDQIKPGKDLSFFINRFFGGLVFKPIK
;
A
#
# COMPACT_ATOMS: atom_id res chain seq x y z
N MET A 1 5.96 -27.85 -9.46
CA MET A 1 4.63 -27.60 -8.88
C MET A 1 4.63 -28.22 -7.50
N THR A 2 4.14 -27.50 -6.50
CA THR A 2 4.23 -27.89 -5.09
C THR A 2 2.88 -27.67 -4.43
N ILE A 3 2.46 -28.61 -3.59
CA ILE A 3 1.29 -28.47 -2.73
C ILE A 3 1.76 -28.02 -1.36
N TYR A 4 1.20 -26.92 -0.86
CA TYR A 4 1.49 -26.41 0.47
C TYR A 4 0.30 -26.61 1.40
N GLN A 5 0.59 -26.73 2.69
CA GLN A 5 -0.41 -26.91 3.74
C GLN A 5 -0.52 -25.59 4.50
N LEU A 6 -1.58 -24.82 4.24
CA LEU A 6 -1.73 -23.47 4.79
C LEU A 6 -2.65 -23.49 6.02
N SER A 7 -2.27 -22.75 7.06
CA SER A 7 -3.08 -22.52 8.25
C SER A 7 -2.82 -21.14 8.85
N THR A 8 -3.69 -20.69 9.75
CA THR A 8 -3.51 -19.49 10.57
C THR A 8 -3.99 -19.75 12.01
N ARG A 9 -3.91 -18.74 12.88
CA ARG A 9 -4.27 -18.82 14.29
C ARG A 9 -5.33 -17.80 14.67
N ILE A 10 -6.24 -18.24 15.52
CA ILE A 10 -7.32 -17.42 16.07
C ILE A 10 -6.96 -17.06 17.51
N LYS A 11 -7.34 -15.85 17.94
CA LYS A 11 -7.23 -15.43 19.34
C LYS A 11 -8.61 -15.44 19.99
N SER A 12 -8.85 -16.35 20.93
CA SER A 12 -10.12 -16.44 21.64
C SER A 12 -9.96 -16.96 23.07
N ASN A 13 -10.94 -16.66 23.92
CA ASN A 13 -11.14 -17.30 25.23
C ASN A 13 -12.36 -18.22 25.25
N ALA A 14 -13.07 -18.35 24.13
CA ALA A 14 -14.21 -19.24 24.00
C ALA A 14 -13.73 -20.66 23.62
N PRO A 15 -14.41 -21.73 24.07
CA PRO A 15 -13.97 -23.10 23.77
C PRO A 15 -13.82 -23.36 22.26
N PRO A 16 -12.71 -23.95 21.76
CA PRO A 16 -12.48 -24.15 20.33
C PRO A 16 -13.57 -24.93 19.60
N ASP A 17 -14.14 -25.95 20.25
CA ASP A 17 -15.23 -26.80 19.75
C ASP A 17 -16.56 -26.06 19.51
N SER A 18 -16.68 -24.87 20.10
CA SER A 18 -17.84 -24.00 19.97
C SER A 18 -17.61 -22.83 19.00
N LEU A 19 -16.54 -22.89 18.21
CA LEU A 19 -16.21 -21.95 17.15
C LEU A 19 -15.97 -22.71 15.83
N VAL A 20 -16.41 -22.12 14.73
CA VAL A 20 -16.06 -22.54 13.37
C VAL A 20 -15.64 -21.33 12.54
N TYR A 21 -14.94 -21.56 11.43
CA TYR A 21 -14.44 -20.48 10.58
C TYR A 21 -14.67 -20.75 9.10
N ASP A 22 -14.79 -19.66 8.35
CA ASP A 22 -14.48 -19.63 6.92
C ASP A 22 -13.06 -19.10 6.75
N LEU A 23 -12.28 -19.70 5.84
CA LEU A 23 -10.95 -19.24 5.47
C LEU A 23 -10.86 -19.10 3.95
N SER A 24 -10.54 -17.89 3.51
CA SER A 24 -10.27 -17.57 2.10
C SER A 24 -8.86 -17.00 2.00
N ILE A 25 -7.98 -17.63 1.22
CA ILE A 25 -6.64 -17.12 0.90
C ILE A 25 -6.58 -16.94 -0.61
N TYR A 26 -6.32 -15.72 -1.08
CA TYR A 26 -6.38 -15.38 -2.49
C TYR A 26 -5.47 -14.23 -2.86
N ARG A 27 -5.25 -14.02 -4.15
CA ARG A 27 -4.68 -12.79 -4.69
C ARG A 27 -5.58 -12.24 -5.77
N MET A 28 -5.48 -10.94 -6.06
CA MET A 28 -6.12 -10.34 -7.23
C MET A 28 -5.09 -9.85 -8.23
N ASP A 29 -5.39 -9.90 -9.51
CA ASP A 29 -4.58 -9.23 -10.55
C ASP A 29 -4.97 -7.75 -10.72
N SER A 30 -4.33 -7.08 -11.68
CA SER A 30 -4.58 -5.68 -12.05
C SER A 30 -6.03 -5.39 -12.45
N ASP A 31 -6.73 -6.40 -12.98
CA ASP A 31 -8.13 -6.32 -13.40
C ASP A 31 -9.11 -6.66 -12.26
N ARG A 32 -8.56 -6.95 -11.06
CA ARG A 32 -9.28 -7.39 -9.85
C ARG A 32 -9.89 -8.78 -9.99
N ASN A 33 -9.40 -9.62 -10.90
CA ASN A 33 -9.81 -11.02 -10.95
C ASN A 33 -9.24 -11.74 -9.72
N LYS A 34 -10.11 -12.45 -8.97
CA LYS A 34 -9.73 -13.17 -7.76
C LYS A 34 -9.23 -14.57 -8.08
N TYR A 35 -8.02 -14.90 -7.63
CA TYR A 35 -7.42 -16.23 -7.71
C TYR A 35 -7.30 -16.81 -6.30
N SER A 36 -8.22 -17.70 -5.95
CA SER A 36 -8.25 -18.36 -4.64
C SER A 36 -7.26 -19.52 -4.58
N LEU A 37 -6.44 -19.56 -3.52
CA LEU A 37 -5.67 -20.74 -3.13
C LEU A 37 -6.45 -21.67 -2.21
N ILE A 38 -7.18 -21.07 -1.26
CA ILE A 38 -8.00 -21.76 -0.27
C ILE A 38 -9.33 -21.02 -0.20
N ASP A 39 -10.43 -21.75 -0.24
CA ASP A 39 -11.75 -21.23 0.10
C ASP A 39 -12.56 -22.35 0.77
N VAL A 40 -12.56 -22.35 2.10
CA VAL A 40 -13.23 -23.36 2.92
C VAL A 40 -14.24 -22.70 3.84
N LYS A 41 -15.36 -23.38 4.08
CA LYS A 41 -16.48 -22.86 4.87
C LYS A 41 -16.73 -23.69 6.11
N GLN A 42 -17.11 -23.03 7.20
CA GLN A 42 -17.55 -23.60 8.48
C GLN A 42 -16.68 -24.76 9.00
N GLN A 43 -15.36 -24.60 8.92
CA GLN A 43 -14.40 -25.59 9.37
C GLN A 43 -14.21 -25.54 10.90
N PRO A 44 -13.95 -26.69 11.55
CA PRO A 44 -13.70 -26.74 13.00
C PRO A 44 -12.31 -26.21 13.35
N ILE A 45 -12.18 -25.62 14.54
CA ILE A 45 -10.91 -25.09 15.06
C ILE A 45 -10.23 -26.14 15.94
N GLN A 46 -8.90 -26.23 15.85
CA GLN A 46 -8.12 -27.15 16.68
C GLN A 46 -8.07 -26.68 18.14
N GLY A 47 -7.78 -27.59 19.07
CA GLY A 47 -7.71 -27.27 20.51
C GLY A 47 -6.68 -26.18 20.88
N ASN A 48 -5.68 -25.95 20.03
CA ASN A 48 -4.68 -24.89 20.17
C ASN A 48 -5.05 -23.57 19.46
N TYR A 49 -6.29 -23.42 18.99
CA TYR A 49 -6.80 -22.28 18.20
C TYR A 49 -6.14 -22.09 16.83
N GLU A 50 -5.46 -23.10 16.30
CA GLU A 50 -5.04 -23.12 14.90
C GLU A 50 -6.20 -23.57 14.00
N THR A 51 -6.28 -23.03 12.80
CA THR A 51 -7.16 -23.59 11.76
C THR A 51 -6.67 -24.98 11.38
N LEU A 52 -7.52 -25.75 10.70
CA LEU A 52 -7.03 -26.94 9.99
C LEU A 52 -5.98 -26.51 8.96
N LYS A 53 -5.07 -27.43 8.64
CA LYS A 53 -4.15 -27.26 7.53
C LYS A 53 -4.87 -27.63 6.26
N HIS A 54 -4.93 -26.70 5.31
CA HIS A 54 -5.61 -26.90 4.04
C HIS A 54 -4.59 -26.99 2.90
N PRO A 55 -4.65 -28.03 2.06
CA PRO A 55 -3.78 -28.15 0.90
C PRO A 55 -4.13 -27.09 -0.14
N THR A 56 -3.12 -26.45 -0.72
CA THR A 56 -3.29 -25.70 -1.97
C THR A 56 -3.46 -26.64 -3.15
N ASP A 57 -3.95 -26.11 -4.27
CA ASP A 57 -3.69 -26.73 -5.57
C ASP A 57 -2.19 -26.71 -5.90
N ASN A 58 -1.82 -27.33 -7.03
CA ASN A 58 -0.47 -27.27 -7.57
C ASN A 58 -0.10 -25.83 -7.94
N ILE A 59 0.74 -25.19 -7.13
CA ILE A 59 1.19 -23.83 -7.41
C ILE A 59 2.61 -23.79 -7.97
N SER A 60 2.86 -22.78 -8.81
CA SER A 60 4.16 -22.44 -9.37
C SER A 60 4.63 -21.04 -8.99
N GLU A 61 3.85 -20.32 -8.20
CA GLU A 61 4.19 -18.99 -7.73
C GLU A 61 5.38 -19.01 -6.76
N SER A 62 6.07 -17.87 -6.66
CA SER A 62 7.20 -17.69 -5.75
C SER A 62 6.71 -17.70 -4.29
N LEU A 63 7.58 -18.12 -3.37
CA LEU A 63 7.34 -17.97 -1.94
C LEU A 63 7.16 -16.50 -1.51
N SER A 64 7.70 -15.56 -2.28
CA SER A 64 7.53 -14.12 -2.06
C SER A 64 6.17 -13.57 -2.50
N THR A 65 5.31 -14.36 -3.16
CA THR A 65 4.01 -13.90 -3.63
C THR A 65 3.09 -13.54 -2.46
N ILE A 66 2.49 -12.36 -2.53
CA ILE A 66 1.61 -11.80 -1.49
C ILE A 66 0.16 -12.26 -1.73
N TYR A 67 -0.46 -12.79 -0.68
CA TYR A 67 -1.85 -13.21 -0.64
C TYR A 67 -2.62 -12.45 0.44
N ILE A 68 -3.90 -12.20 0.16
CA ILE A 68 -4.91 -11.71 1.10
C ILE A 68 -5.55 -12.91 1.79
N MET A 69 -5.54 -12.89 3.12
CA MET A 69 -6.26 -13.82 3.96
C MET A 69 -7.50 -13.15 4.52
N GLU A 70 -8.63 -13.84 4.40
CA GLU A 70 -9.89 -13.48 5.03
C GLU A 70 -10.35 -14.61 5.95
N VAL A 71 -10.71 -14.25 7.19
CA VAL A 71 -11.26 -15.18 8.18
C VAL A 71 -12.59 -14.63 8.69
N THR A 72 -13.65 -15.42 8.54
CA THR A 72 -14.95 -15.13 9.17
C THR A 72 -15.15 -16.13 10.30
N LEU A 73 -15.50 -15.65 11.48
CA LEU A 73 -15.71 -16.50 12.65
C LEU A 73 -17.20 -16.68 12.93
N TYR A 74 -17.54 -17.88 13.38
CA TYR A 74 -18.89 -18.22 13.78
C TYR A 74 -18.90 -18.88 15.16
N ARG A 75 -19.94 -18.58 15.92
CA ARG A 75 -20.24 -19.22 17.20
C ARG A 75 -21.22 -20.37 16.97
N LYS A 76 -20.81 -21.58 17.34
CA LYS A 76 -21.70 -22.73 17.38
C LYS A 76 -22.39 -22.79 18.74
N THR A 77 -23.72 -22.84 18.71
CA THR A 77 -24.58 -23.14 19.86
C THR A 77 -25.30 -24.46 19.62
N MET A 78 -26.06 -24.96 20.60
CA MET A 78 -26.83 -26.20 20.44
C MET A 78 -27.85 -26.14 19.27
N LEU A 79 -28.34 -24.95 18.93
CA LEU A 79 -29.42 -24.76 17.95
C LEU A 79 -28.95 -24.09 16.65
N HIS A 80 -27.98 -23.18 16.73
CA HIS A 80 -27.60 -22.32 15.61
C HIS A 80 -26.09 -22.09 15.52
N THR A 81 -25.63 -21.83 14.30
CA THR A 81 -24.30 -21.28 13.99
C THR A 81 -24.47 -19.81 13.64
N LEU A 82 -23.92 -18.91 14.45
CA LEU A 82 -24.09 -17.46 14.29
C LEU A 82 -22.78 -16.83 13.83
N CYS A 83 -22.81 -16.01 12.77
CA CYS A 83 -21.66 -15.20 12.40
C CYS A 83 -21.38 -14.17 13.50
N VAL A 84 -20.15 -14.11 14.00
CA VAL A 84 -19.77 -13.21 15.11
C VAL A 84 -18.89 -12.04 14.66
N THR A 85 -18.61 -11.95 13.36
CA THR A 85 -17.83 -10.86 12.76
C THR A 85 -18.70 -10.13 11.72
N ALA A 86 -18.86 -8.82 11.87
CA ALA A 86 -19.66 -8.02 10.93
C ALA A 86 -19.06 -7.99 9.51
N SER A 87 -17.73 -8.05 9.43
CA SER A 87 -16.95 -8.23 8.20
C SER A 87 -15.85 -9.26 8.46
N PRO A 88 -15.38 -9.97 7.42
CA PRO A 88 -14.21 -10.84 7.57
C PRO A 88 -13.02 -10.08 8.15
N PHE A 89 -12.23 -10.74 8.99
CA PHE A 89 -10.90 -10.25 9.34
C PHE A 89 -10.00 -10.41 8.12
N THR A 90 -9.36 -9.32 7.67
CA THR A 90 -8.51 -9.33 6.48
C THR A 90 -7.07 -8.97 6.85
N ARG A 91 -6.10 -9.72 6.34
CA ARG A 91 -4.67 -9.43 6.47
C ARG A 91 -3.89 -9.96 5.26
N MET A 92 -2.77 -9.33 4.91
CA MET A 92 -1.89 -9.86 3.88
C MET A 92 -0.66 -10.57 4.46
N TYR A 93 -0.24 -11.63 3.77
CA TYR A 93 0.96 -12.41 4.08
C TYR A 93 1.58 -12.93 2.78
N THR A 94 2.89 -13.14 2.78
CA THR A 94 3.56 -13.90 1.72
C THR A 94 3.23 -15.39 1.82
N LEU A 95 3.35 -16.12 0.70
CA LEU A 95 3.27 -17.57 0.70
C LEU A 95 4.28 -18.21 1.67
N GLU A 96 5.50 -17.68 1.74
CA GLU A 96 6.52 -18.09 2.71
C GLU A 96 6.02 -17.99 4.15
N GLU A 97 5.33 -16.91 4.51
CA GLU A 97 4.81 -16.71 5.86
C GLU A 97 3.70 -17.71 6.20
N PHE A 98 2.85 -18.10 5.24
CA PHE A 98 1.90 -19.19 5.48
C PHE A 98 2.62 -20.53 5.67
N VAL A 99 3.53 -20.87 4.75
CA VAL A 99 4.23 -22.17 4.75
C VAL A 99 5.09 -22.36 6.00
N SER A 100 5.70 -21.28 6.49
CA SER A 100 6.52 -21.29 7.71
C SER A 100 5.70 -21.15 9.01
N GLY A 101 4.37 -21.07 8.94
CA GLY A 101 3.50 -20.90 10.11
C GLY A 101 3.63 -19.53 10.78
N LYS A 102 4.08 -18.51 10.04
CA LYS A 102 4.23 -17.11 10.47
C LYS A 102 3.06 -16.22 10.06
N ALA A 103 2.01 -16.77 9.45
CA ALA A 103 0.77 -16.06 9.12
C ALA A 103 -0.12 -15.79 10.36
N TRP A 104 0.44 -15.16 11.39
CA TRP A 104 -0.23 -14.72 12.62
C TRP A 104 0.62 -13.66 13.34
N SER A 105 0.11 -13.04 14.41
CA SER A 105 0.87 -12.06 15.21
C SER A 105 0.73 -12.28 16.71
N ILE A 106 1.77 -11.93 17.47
CA ILE A 106 1.68 -11.87 18.93
C ILE A 106 0.71 -10.77 19.40
N VAL A 107 0.53 -9.73 18.59
CA VAL A 107 -0.37 -8.61 18.90
C VAL A 107 -1.80 -9.03 18.64
N LYS A 108 -2.60 -9.14 19.71
CA LYS A 108 -3.98 -9.63 19.69
C LYS A 108 -4.84 -9.05 18.56
N ARG A 109 -4.84 -7.73 18.37
CA ARG A 109 -5.68 -7.01 17.38
C ARG A 109 -5.32 -7.27 15.93
N GLU A 110 -4.14 -7.84 15.67
CA GLU A 110 -3.70 -8.17 14.32
C GLU A 110 -4.03 -9.64 13.96
N ASN A 111 -4.91 -10.30 14.70
CA ASN A 111 -5.36 -11.66 14.43
C ASN A 111 -6.90 -11.72 14.33
N PRO A 112 -7.45 -12.71 13.62
CA PRO A 112 -8.87 -13.01 13.74
C PRO A 112 -9.17 -13.38 15.19
N CYS A 113 -10.17 -12.72 15.79
CA CYS A 113 -10.38 -12.85 17.22
C CYS A 113 -11.84 -12.75 17.64
N TYR A 114 -12.19 -13.48 18.69
CA TYR A 114 -13.53 -13.51 19.27
C TYR A 114 -13.43 -13.76 20.77
N PHE A 115 -14.04 -12.92 21.60
CA PHE A 115 -13.98 -13.06 23.06
C PHE A 115 -15.37 -12.99 23.67
N VAL A 116 -15.60 -13.83 24.67
CA VAL A 116 -16.84 -13.88 25.44
C VAL A 116 -16.55 -13.45 26.87
N SER A 117 -17.35 -12.54 27.41
CA SER A 117 -17.32 -12.21 28.85
C SER A 117 -18.29 -13.12 29.61
N THR A 118 -17.99 -13.41 30.87
CA THR A 118 -18.78 -14.31 31.74
C THR A 118 -19.86 -13.58 32.55
N GLY A 119 -20.13 -12.30 32.24
CA GLY A 119 -21.11 -11.49 32.96
C GLY A 119 -22.48 -11.43 32.25
N THR A 120 -23.56 -11.43 33.01
CA THR A 120 -24.90 -11.14 32.50
C THR A 120 -25.11 -9.63 32.45
N SER A 121 -25.39 -9.06 31.28
CA SER A 121 -25.81 -7.67 31.16
C SER A 121 -27.22 -7.51 31.74
N LYS A 122 -27.40 -6.63 32.73
CA LYS A 122 -28.71 -6.18 33.22
C LYS A 122 -28.89 -4.69 32.88
N LEU A 123 -30.13 -4.25 32.74
CA LEU A 123 -30.43 -2.82 32.64
C LEU A 123 -29.96 -2.12 33.91
N GLU A 124 -29.38 -0.93 33.77
CA GLU A 124 -28.89 -0.14 34.93
C GLU A 124 -30.01 0.11 35.96
N SER A 125 -31.26 0.22 35.50
CA SER A 125 -32.45 0.42 36.32
C SER A 125 -32.83 -0.76 37.23
N GLU A 126 -32.28 -1.95 37.02
CA GLU A 126 -32.66 -3.16 37.77
C GLU A 126 -31.90 -3.35 39.09
N GLY A 127 -30.89 -2.51 39.38
CA GLY A 127 -30.08 -2.60 40.59
C GLY A 127 -29.15 -3.82 40.64
N GLY A 128 -27.88 -3.60 41.00
CA GLY A 128 -26.88 -4.67 41.08
C GLY A 128 -25.44 -4.15 41.16
N LYS A 129 -24.48 -5.05 41.33
CA LYS A 129 -23.05 -4.70 41.29
C LYS A 129 -22.67 -4.36 39.84
N VAL A 130 -22.62 -3.08 39.52
CA VAL A 130 -22.20 -2.57 38.20
C VAL A 130 -20.72 -2.90 37.99
N VAL A 131 -20.44 -3.85 37.11
CA VAL A 131 -19.08 -4.09 36.60
C VAL A 131 -18.92 -3.25 35.35
N LYS A 132 -18.13 -2.18 35.43
CA LYS A 132 -17.75 -1.41 34.25
C LYS A 132 -16.80 -2.25 33.38
N VAL A 133 -17.31 -2.74 32.26
CA VAL A 133 -16.47 -3.37 31.23
C VAL A 133 -15.90 -2.23 30.38
N ASN A 134 -14.66 -1.84 30.67
CA ASN A 134 -13.93 -0.92 29.80
C ASN A 134 -13.45 -1.70 28.58
N ILE A 135 -14.21 -1.61 27.48
CA ILE A 135 -13.71 -2.00 26.17
C ILE A 135 -12.77 -0.88 25.73
N SER A 136 -11.48 -1.03 26.04
CA SER A 136 -10.47 -0.10 25.54
C SER A 136 -10.44 -0.19 24.02
N ARG A 137 -10.97 0.85 23.36
CA ARG A 137 -10.67 1.10 21.95
C ARG A 137 -9.40 1.92 21.96
N PRO A 138 -8.25 1.36 21.56
CA PRO A 138 -7.06 2.17 21.41
C PRO A 138 -7.40 3.29 20.43
N GLU A 139 -6.85 4.47 20.69
CA GLU A 139 -6.94 5.56 19.75
C GLU A 139 -6.38 5.12 18.40
N ARG A 140 -6.95 5.63 17.31
CA ARG A 140 -6.42 5.31 16.00
C ARG A 140 -5.01 5.89 15.87
N PRO A 141 -4.13 5.27 15.07
CA PRO A 141 -2.72 5.67 15.00
C PRO A 141 -2.47 7.06 14.41
N PHE A 142 -3.33 7.53 13.49
CA PHE A 142 -3.15 8.81 12.79
C PHE A 142 -4.13 9.86 13.28
N ILE A 143 -3.63 11.01 13.73
CA ILE A 143 -4.46 12.12 14.24
C ILE A 143 -3.80 13.43 13.82
N ALA A 144 -4.49 14.25 13.03
CA ALA A 144 -3.99 15.58 12.72
C ALA A 144 -4.19 16.48 13.94
N GLU A 145 -3.14 17.13 14.44
CA GLU A 145 -3.24 17.92 15.67
C GLU A 145 -4.26 19.06 15.57
N GLN A 146 -4.34 19.70 14.39
CA GLN A 146 -5.29 20.78 14.13
C GLN A 146 -6.74 20.27 13.93
N TYR A 147 -6.90 19.02 13.51
CA TYR A 147 -8.20 18.42 13.19
C TYR A 147 -8.32 17.05 13.88
N PRO A 148 -8.46 17.05 15.22
CA PRO A 148 -8.43 15.82 16.02
C PRO A 148 -9.68 14.97 15.79
N ILE A 149 -9.73 13.79 16.43
CA ILE A 149 -10.86 12.87 16.31
C ILE A 149 -12.17 13.56 16.70
N GLY A 150 -13.14 13.51 15.79
CA GLY A 150 -14.46 14.13 15.95
C GLY A 150 -14.58 15.52 15.33
N ASP A 151 -13.47 16.12 14.86
CA ASP A 151 -13.51 17.34 14.08
C ASP A 151 -14.16 17.07 12.69
N PRO A 152 -15.07 17.94 12.20
CA PRO A 152 -15.67 17.78 10.87
C PRO A 152 -14.67 17.77 9.70
N GLN A 153 -13.46 18.26 9.92
CA GLN A 153 -12.37 18.31 8.94
C GLN A 153 -11.28 17.27 9.21
N ASP A 154 -11.52 16.30 10.09
CA ASP A 154 -10.59 15.20 10.36
C ASP A 154 -10.20 14.46 9.06
N PRO A 155 -8.94 14.58 8.59
CA PRO A 155 -8.52 13.99 7.33
C PRO A 155 -8.42 12.45 7.39
N PHE A 156 -8.39 11.88 8.59
CA PHE A 156 -8.21 10.45 8.83
C PHE A 156 -9.50 9.76 9.29
N GLU A 157 -10.65 10.43 9.19
CA GLU A 157 -11.97 9.88 9.50
C GLU A 157 -12.19 8.56 8.75
N LYS A 158 -12.77 7.57 9.42
CA LYS A 158 -12.83 6.20 8.93
C LYS A 158 -13.55 6.09 7.58
N ASN A 159 -14.75 6.66 7.46
CA ASN A 159 -15.54 6.54 6.24
C ASN A 159 -14.87 7.28 5.08
N ILE A 160 -14.25 8.44 5.36
CA ILE A 160 -13.45 9.18 4.37
C ILE A 160 -12.29 8.31 3.85
N ILE A 161 -11.54 7.67 4.74
CA ILE A 161 -10.41 6.80 4.35
C ILE A 161 -10.91 5.56 3.61
N GLU A 162 -11.99 4.91 4.06
CA GLU A 162 -12.57 3.75 3.37
C GLU A 162 -13.06 4.10 1.95
N GLU A 163 -13.65 5.28 1.76
CA GLU A 163 -14.05 5.78 0.44
C GLU A 163 -12.83 6.05 -0.45
N GLN A 164 -11.79 6.73 0.07
CA GLN A 164 -10.57 6.98 -0.67
C GLN A 164 -9.88 5.67 -1.09
N ILE A 165 -9.82 4.67 -0.19
CA ILE A 165 -9.27 3.34 -0.50
C ILE A 165 -10.10 2.66 -1.60
N LYS A 166 -11.43 2.74 -1.53
CA LYS A 166 -12.32 2.21 -2.58
C LYS A 166 -12.06 2.89 -3.93
N ASN A 167 -11.85 4.19 -3.95
CA ASN A 167 -11.55 4.93 -5.18
C ASN A 167 -10.19 4.53 -5.77
N ARG A 168 -9.17 4.28 -4.94
CA ARG A 168 -7.86 3.75 -5.38
C ARG A 168 -7.97 2.31 -5.88
N PHE A 169 -8.68 1.44 -5.16
CA PHE A 169 -8.90 0.03 -5.55
C PHE A 169 -9.56 -0.08 -6.93
N ASN A 170 -10.53 0.78 -7.21
CA ASN A 170 -11.22 0.83 -8.50
C ASN A 170 -10.50 1.68 -9.56
N GLN A 171 -9.29 2.18 -9.27
CA GLN A 171 -8.50 3.03 -10.16
C GLN A 171 -9.24 4.30 -10.63
N ALA A 172 -10.21 4.78 -9.85
CA ALA A 172 -10.90 6.05 -10.12
C ALA A 172 -10.03 7.27 -9.81
N THR A 173 -8.99 7.07 -8.99
CA THR A 173 -8.03 8.09 -8.56
C THR A 173 -6.68 7.42 -8.32
N PHE A 174 -5.60 8.20 -8.31
CA PHE A 174 -4.23 7.72 -8.12
C PHE A 174 -3.57 8.43 -6.92
N PRO A 175 -2.45 7.91 -6.39
CA PRO A 175 -1.76 8.53 -5.27
C PRO A 175 -1.35 9.95 -5.64
N ASP A 176 -1.65 10.92 -4.77
CA ASP A 176 -1.41 12.33 -5.04
C ASP A 176 -0.57 12.96 -3.94
N GLN A 177 0.70 13.16 -4.25
CA GLN A 177 1.66 13.87 -3.39
C GLN A 177 1.41 15.39 -3.34
N ASN A 178 0.57 15.94 -4.21
CA ASN A 178 0.38 17.37 -4.40
C ASN A 178 1.75 18.11 -4.55
N ALA A 179 1.94 19.24 -3.89
CA ALA A 179 3.20 19.99 -3.90
C ALA A 179 4.28 19.45 -2.92
N SER A 180 4.12 18.24 -2.37
CA SER A 180 5.10 17.66 -1.44
C SER A 180 6.19 16.84 -2.15
N SER A 181 7.37 16.72 -1.52
CA SER A 181 8.53 15.96 -2.00
C SER A 181 8.36 14.42 -1.85
N LEU A 182 7.18 13.90 -2.20
CA LEU A 182 6.80 12.48 -2.05
C LEU A 182 6.65 11.75 -3.39
N CYS A 183 7.38 12.18 -4.44
CA CYS A 183 7.28 11.57 -5.77
C CYS A 183 7.78 10.13 -5.84
N GLY A 184 8.83 9.79 -5.10
CA GLY A 184 9.31 8.41 -4.97
C GLY A 184 8.23 7.49 -4.39
N PRO A 185 7.68 7.78 -3.20
CA PRO A 185 6.55 7.04 -2.65
C PRO A 185 5.33 7.00 -3.57
N ALA A 186 4.98 8.11 -4.22
CA ALA A 186 3.84 8.17 -5.14
C ALA A 186 4.04 7.23 -6.34
N ALA A 187 5.23 7.21 -6.94
CA ALA A 187 5.58 6.29 -8.02
C ALA A 187 5.51 4.82 -7.58
N PHE A 188 6.02 4.49 -6.38
CA PHE A 188 5.92 3.15 -5.81
C PHE A 188 4.47 2.71 -5.62
N PHE A 189 3.67 3.50 -4.92
CA PHE A 189 2.28 3.17 -4.63
C PHE A 189 1.39 3.18 -5.87
N TYR A 190 1.71 4.02 -6.87
CA TYR A 190 1.04 3.98 -8.17
C TYR A 190 1.28 2.64 -8.87
N CYS A 191 2.54 2.20 -8.99
CA CYS A 191 2.86 0.89 -9.57
C CYS A 191 2.14 -0.24 -8.81
N LEU A 192 2.17 -0.20 -7.47
CA LEU A 192 1.51 -1.20 -6.63
C LEU A 192 -0.02 -1.21 -6.83
N GLN A 193 -0.66 -0.04 -6.87
CA GLN A 193 -2.10 0.07 -7.12
C GLN A 193 -2.48 -0.50 -8.49
N MET A 194 -1.65 -0.28 -9.52
CA MET A 194 -1.92 -0.75 -10.87
C MET A 194 -1.74 -2.27 -11.02
N ASP A 195 -0.77 -2.86 -10.34
CA ASP A 195 -0.50 -4.31 -10.45
C ASP A 195 -1.32 -5.15 -9.48
N ARG A 196 -1.46 -4.67 -8.24
CA ARG A 196 -2.06 -5.38 -7.11
C ARG A 196 -2.93 -4.42 -6.28
N PRO A 197 -4.10 -4.02 -6.81
CA PRO A 197 -5.01 -3.11 -6.12
C PRO A 197 -5.47 -3.66 -4.76
N ASP A 198 -5.56 -4.98 -4.61
CA ASP A 198 -5.83 -5.67 -3.35
C ASP A 198 -4.73 -5.44 -2.30
N VAL A 199 -3.46 -5.52 -2.70
CA VAL A 199 -2.31 -5.27 -1.81
C VAL A 199 -2.23 -3.80 -1.43
N TYR A 200 -2.42 -2.87 -2.37
CA TYR A 200 -2.50 -1.44 -2.05
C TYR A 200 -3.60 -1.16 -1.01
N ALA A 201 -4.81 -1.66 -1.27
CA ALA A 201 -5.95 -1.40 -0.41
C ALA A 201 -5.76 -2.00 0.98
N GLN A 202 -5.19 -3.21 1.07
CA GLN A 202 -4.92 -3.85 2.36
C GLN A 202 -3.81 -3.12 3.13
N ALA A 203 -2.73 -2.71 2.45
CA ALA A 203 -1.67 -1.90 3.06
C ALA A 203 -2.23 -0.60 3.67
N ALA A 204 -3.06 0.13 2.92
CA ALA A 204 -3.71 1.35 3.40
C ALA A 204 -4.61 1.12 4.62
N LYS A 205 -5.42 0.04 4.61
CA LYS A 205 -6.26 -0.36 5.76
C LYS A 205 -5.42 -0.67 6.98
N GLU A 206 -4.32 -1.41 6.82
CA GLU A 206 -3.44 -1.78 7.94
C GLU A 206 -2.72 -0.57 8.53
N ILE A 207 -2.26 0.36 7.68
CA ILE A 207 -1.69 1.64 8.15
C ILE A 207 -2.74 2.41 8.97
N TRP A 208 -3.98 2.51 8.48
CA TRP A 208 -5.07 3.16 9.23
C TRP A 208 -5.37 2.49 10.57
N GLN A 209 -5.44 1.16 10.59
CA GLN A 209 -5.86 0.40 11.77
C GLN A 209 -4.75 0.23 12.81
N PHE A 210 -3.51 0.03 12.35
CA PHE A 210 -2.41 -0.42 13.19
C PHE A 210 -1.22 0.54 13.22
N GLY A 211 -1.19 1.53 12.33
CA GLY A 211 -0.13 2.52 12.23
C GLY A 211 1.09 2.00 11.48
N LYS A 212 0.98 0.81 10.89
CA LYS A 212 2.05 0.10 10.20
C LYS A 212 1.48 -0.95 9.27
N THR A 213 2.28 -1.38 8.29
CA THR A 213 1.98 -2.51 7.42
C THR A 213 3.27 -3.17 6.93
N LYS A 214 3.15 -4.32 6.28
CA LYS A 214 4.26 -5.03 5.64
C LYS A 214 3.83 -5.53 4.26
N ILE A 215 4.45 -5.00 3.21
CA ILE A 215 4.20 -5.39 1.82
C ILE A 215 5.35 -6.31 1.38
N GLY A 216 5.12 -7.62 1.34
CA GLY A 216 6.21 -8.56 1.10
C GLY A 216 7.24 -8.50 2.25
N ALA A 217 8.46 -8.08 1.97
CA ALA A 217 9.50 -7.78 2.95
C ALA A 217 9.62 -6.28 3.30
N LEU A 218 8.85 -5.39 2.65
CA LEU A 218 8.88 -3.95 2.91
C LEU A 218 8.05 -3.63 4.14
N GLU A 219 8.71 -3.27 5.24
CA GLU A 219 8.05 -2.77 6.45
C GLU A 219 7.83 -1.26 6.37
N ILE A 220 6.61 -0.82 6.68
CA ILE A 220 6.24 0.59 6.78
C ILE A 220 5.68 0.79 8.18
N ALA A 221 6.42 1.49 9.04
CA ALA A 221 6.10 1.74 10.44
C ALA A 221 6.59 3.16 10.83
N PRO A 222 5.83 4.21 10.47
CA PRO A 222 6.19 5.60 10.74
C PRO A 222 6.28 5.93 12.24
N GLY A 223 7.14 6.88 12.55
CA GLY A 223 7.29 7.50 13.85
C GLY A 223 6.07 8.33 14.28
N ASP A 224 6.10 8.79 15.53
CA ASP A 224 4.98 9.54 16.11
C ASP A 224 4.70 10.86 15.37
N GLY A 225 5.71 11.58 14.89
CA GLY A 225 5.51 12.86 14.18
C GLY A 225 4.78 12.70 12.83
N CYS A 226 5.06 11.63 12.08
CA CYS A 226 4.32 11.34 10.85
C CYS A 226 2.88 10.89 11.14
N ARG A 227 2.67 10.19 12.25
CA ARG A 227 1.34 9.77 12.73
C ARG A 227 0.51 10.92 13.32
N HIS A 228 1.17 11.92 13.90
CA HIS A 228 0.53 13.09 14.50
C HIS A 228 1.04 14.38 13.82
N PRO A 229 0.70 14.58 12.53
CA PRO A 229 1.24 15.70 11.77
C PRO A 229 0.77 17.05 12.30
N GLU A 230 1.72 17.96 12.47
CA GLU A 230 1.48 19.37 12.75
C GLU A 230 1.09 20.14 11.48
N GLY A 231 0.20 21.12 11.62
CA GLY A 231 -0.16 22.05 10.56
C GLY A 231 -1.42 21.68 9.76
N SER A 232 -1.79 22.57 8.83
CA SER A 232 -3.09 22.49 8.16
C SER A 232 -3.09 21.55 6.96
N PHE A 233 -3.98 20.56 7.00
CA PHE A 233 -4.35 19.69 5.89
C PHE A 233 -5.21 20.37 4.82
N PHE A 234 -5.67 21.60 5.02
CA PHE A 234 -6.57 22.29 4.08
C PHE A 234 -6.01 23.66 3.66
N ARG A 235 -6.18 23.99 2.38
CA ARG A 235 -6.03 25.34 1.82
C ARG A 235 -7.32 26.09 2.07
N ASN A 236 -7.21 27.27 2.68
CA ASN A 236 -8.34 28.17 2.95
C ASN A 236 -9.53 27.48 3.64
N GLY A 237 -9.24 26.50 4.51
CA GLY A 237 -10.23 25.78 5.30
C GLY A 237 -11.17 24.83 4.55
N THR A 238 -11.01 24.59 3.24
CA THR A 238 -11.96 23.74 2.48
C THR A 238 -11.34 22.77 1.48
N ARG A 239 -10.21 23.13 0.86
CA ARG A 239 -9.57 22.26 -0.16
C ARG A 239 -8.40 21.49 0.44
N PRO A 240 -8.36 20.15 0.40
CA PRO A 240 -7.24 19.42 0.98
C PRO A 240 -5.91 19.78 0.28
N LYS A 241 -4.86 20.01 1.08
CA LYS A 241 -3.47 20.13 0.59
C LYS A 241 -2.90 18.77 0.20
N ILE A 242 -3.28 17.74 0.93
CA ILE A 242 -3.00 16.33 0.70
C ILE A 242 -4.16 15.55 1.33
N LEU A 243 -4.60 14.46 0.70
CA LEU A 243 -5.62 13.61 1.30
C LEU A 243 -5.02 12.83 2.48
N GLY A 244 -5.87 12.49 3.47
CA GLY A 244 -5.43 11.66 4.60
C GLY A 244 -4.83 10.33 4.14
N LEU A 245 -5.42 9.67 3.14
CA LEU A 245 -4.88 8.43 2.57
C LEU A 245 -3.50 8.63 1.95
N ASP A 246 -3.29 9.71 1.20
CA ASP A 246 -2.01 10.00 0.56
C ASP A 246 -0.94 10.34 1.60
N TRP A 247 -1.29 11.09 2.66
CA TRP A 247 -0.36 11.29 3.79
C TRP A 247 0.02 9.96 4.44
N MET A 248 -0.97 9.15 4.82
CA MET A 248 -0.75 7.88 5.50
C MET A 248 0.06 6.88 4.67
N THR A 249 -0.09 6.87 3.35
CA THR A 249 0.68 5.93 2.51
C THR A 249 2.03 6.52 2.16
N LEU A 250 2.06 7.71 1.56
CA LEU A 250 3.26 8.29 0.98
C LEU A 250 4.23 8.81 2.04
N ALA A 251 3.73 9.57 3.02
CA ALA A 251 4.58 10.13 4.08
C ALA A 251 5.09 9.02 5.00
N SER A 252 4.26 8.00 5.28
CA SER A 252 4.70 6.88 6.12
C SER A 252 5.76 6.02 5.48
N LEU A 253 5.71 5.75 4.17
CA LEU A 253 6.80 5.06 3.48
C LEU A 253 8.10 5.86 3.53
N ARG A 254 8.02 7.19 3.34
CA ARG A 254 9.18 8.08 3.44
C ARG A 254 9.76 8.13 4.85
N ASP A 255 8.91 8.25 5.87
CA ASP A 255 9.31 8.34 7.28
C ASP A 255 9.86 7.02 7.82
N SER A 256 9.38 5.88 7.29
CA SER A 256 9.87 4.53 7.65
C SER A 256 11.21 4.17 7.00
N GLU A 257 11.77 5.06 6.17
CA GLU A 257 13.11 4.90 5.62
C GLU A 257 14.14 4.93 6.77
N ASN A 258 14.57 3.75 7.22
CA ASN A 258 15.69 3.63 8.17
C ASN A 258 16.96 4.12 7.46
N SER A 259 17.42 5.31 7.85
CA SER A 259 18.57 6.05 7.33
C SER A 259 19.95 5.43 7.65
N ILE A 260 20.07 4.10 7.58
CA ILE A 260 21.33 3.37 7.85
C ILE A 260 22.08 2.99 6.56
N LEU A 261 21.50 3.21 5.38
CA LEU A 261 22.18 2.98 4.09
C LEU A 261 22.31 4.29 3.30
N ASP A 262 23.57 4.66 3.04
CA ASP A 262 24.08 5.66 2.11
C ASP A 262 23.98 7.15 2.49
N PHE A 263 24.77 7.54 3.50
CA PHE A 263 25.22 8.92 3.71
C PHE A 263 26.66 9.17 3.22
N ASP A 264 27.05 8.59 2.09
CA ASP A 264 28.37 8.82 1.46
C ASP A 264 28.31 9.69 0.18
N THR A 265 27.22 10.44 -0.04
CA THR A 265 27.18 11.45 -1.12
C THR A 265 26.65 12.80 -0.60
N LEU A 266 27.45 13.45 0.24
CA LEU A 266 27.18 14.75 0.86
C LEU A 266 27.31 15.98 -0.08
N ASP A 267 27.36 15.80 -1.40
CA ASP A 267 27.55 16.90 -2.36
C ASP A 267 26.54 16.87 -3.52
N SER A 268 25.23 16.91 -3.24
CA SER A 268 24.24 17.08 -4.32
C SER A 268 23.08 18.01 -3.95
N PRO A 269 22.68 18.97 -4.82
CA PRO A 269 21.53 19.88 -4.64
C PRO A 269 20.14 19.18 -4.69
N VAL A 270 20.13 17.88 -4.38
CA VAL A 270 19.08 16.87 -4.53
C VAL A 270 18.37 16.62 -3.18
N ALA A 271 18.61 17.48 -2.18
CA ALA A 271 18.04 17.39 -0.83
C ALA A 271 16.49 17.36 -0.88
N GLY A 272 15.91 16.16 -0.78
CA GLY A 272 14.47 15.97 -0.70
C GLY A 272 13.88 14.90 -1.64
N ILE A 273 14.53 14.56 -2.75
CA ILE A 273 14.07 13.46 -3.62
C ILE A 273 14.58 12.11 -3.11
N THR A 274 13.76 11.07 -3.24
CA THR A 274 14.14 9.69 -2.95
C THR A 274 15.26 9.24 -3.88
N LEU A 275 16.36 8.70 -3.34
CA LEU A 275 17.45 8.13 -4.13
C LEU A 275 16.97 6.91 -4.91
N TRP A 276 17.53 6.66 -6.09
CA TRP A 276 17.14 5.51 -6.92
C TRP A 276 17.49 4.17 -6.27
N GLN A 277 18.51 4.12 -5.38
CA GLN A 277 18.80 2.95 -4.56
C GLN A 277 17.65 2.67 -3.60
N THR A 278 17.24 3.65 -2.80
CA THR A 278 16.08 3.54 -1.89
C THR A 278 14.83 3.11 -2.65
N LEU A 279 14.55 3.74 -3.80
CA LEU A 279 13.38 3.38 -4.61
C LEU A 279 13.47 1.92 -5.09
N THR A 280 14.63 1.49 -5.61
CA THR A 280 14.88 0.09 -5.96
C THR A 280 14.57 -0.84 -4.79
N GLU A 281 15.09 -0.53 -3.61
CA GLU A 281 14.90 -1.36 -2.42
C GLU A 281 13.42 -1.50 -2.04
N TRP A 282 12.64 -0.43 -2.10
CA TRP A 282 11.20 -0.50 -1.83
C TRP A 282 10.50 -1.44 -2.81
N PHE A 283 10.79 -1.32 -4.10
CA PHE A 283 10.23 -2.19 -5.13
C PHE A 283 10.64 -3.66 -4.90
N GLU A 284 11.92 -3.95 -4.69
CA GLU A 284 12.42 -5.31 -4.50
C GLU A 284 11.89 -5.94 -3.20
N LYS A 285 11.87 -5.19 -2.10
CA LYS A 285 11.27 -5.63 -0.82
C LYS A 285 9.76 -5.88 -0.96
N ALA A 286 9.06 -5.12 -1.79
CA ALA A 286 7.65 -5.34 -2.08
C ALA A 286 7.39 -6.55 -3.01
N GLY A 287 8.43 -7.13 -3.61
CA GLY A 287 8.35 -8.33 -4.45
C GLY A 287 8.50 -8.08 -5.96
N TYR A 288 8.82 -6.85 -6.38
CA TYR A 288 9.15 -6.56 -7.77
C TYR A 288 10.54 -7.11 -8.13
N ILE A 289 10.74 -7.40 -9.41
CA ILE A 289 12.05 -7.81 -9.93
C ILE A 289 12.57 -6.71 -10.85
N LYS A 290 13.66 -6.04 -10.44
CA LYS A 290 14.36 -5.10 -11.31
C LYS A 290 15.02 -5.85 -12.46
N VAL A 291 14.80 -5.39 -13.68
CA VAL A 291 15.36 -6.00 -14.90
C VAL A 291 16.28 -5.08 -15.68
N PHE A 292 16.19 -3.77 -15.44
CA PHE A 292 17.02 -2.79 -16.11
C PHE A 292 17.11 -1.51 -15.28
N SER A 293 18.23 -0.80 -15.45
CA SER A 293 18.47 0.50 -14.85
C SER A 293 19.45 1.27 -15.71
N ASN A 294 19.09 2.47 -16.12
CA ASN A 294 20.01 3.45 -16.71
C ASN A 294 19.92 4.81 -15.99
N VAL A 295 19.34 4.83 -14.79
CA VAL A 295 19.24 6.03 -13.98
C VAL A 295 20.59 6.45 -13.43
N GLY A 296 20.86 7.76 -13.38
CA GLY A 296 22.08 8.29 -12.80
C GLY A 296 22.07 9.81 -12.65
N ALA A 297 23.22 10.36 -12.24
CA ALA A 297 23.41 11.80 -12.06
C ALA A 297 23.52 12.58 -13.39
N THR A 298 23.76 11.88 -14.50
CA THR A 298 23.86 12.44 -15.85
C THR A 298 22.67 12.03 -16.70
N GLN A 299 22.40 12.81 -17.75
CA GLN A 299 21.31 12.52 -18.68
C GLN A 299 21.55 11.18 -19.40
N ALA A 300 20.49 10.36 -19.48
CA ALA A 300 20.59 9.03 -20.10
C ALA A 300 20.60 9.05 -21.65
N GLY A 301 20.32 10.21 -22.24
CA GLY A 301 20.39 10.39 -23.69
C GLY A 301 19.27 9.67 -24.45
N ILE A 302 19.30 9.79 -25.79
CA ILE A 302 18.29 9.24 -26.69
C ILE A 302 18.24 7.71 -26.59
N GLN A 303 19.40 7.05 -26.52
CA GLN A 303 19.46 5.61 -26.37
C GLN A 303 18.77 5.16 -25.08
N GLY A 304 19.01 5.86 -23.96
CA GLY A 304 18.36 5.55 -22.70
C GLY A 304 16.83 5.69 -22.78
N MET A 305 16.31 6.68 -23.50
CA MET A 305 14.87 6.83 -23.75
C MET A 305 14.32 5.68 -24.61
N GLN A 306 15.04 5.27 -25.66
CA GLN A 306 14.65 4.16 -26.54
C GLN A 306 14.63 2.82 -25.79
N ASP A 307 15.59 2.59 -24.89
CA ASP A 307 15.60 1.39 -24.04
C ASP A 307 14.35 1.33 -23.17
N LEU A 308 13.97 2.45 -22.53
CA LEU A 308 12.76 2.51 -21.71
C LEU A 308 11.47 2.37 -22.54
N ASN A 309 11.42 2.94 -23.76
CA ASN A 309 10.31 2.72 -24.70
C ASN A 309 10.11 1.22 -24.98
N ASN A 310 11.18 0.47 -25.20
CA ASN A 310 11.10 -0.97 -25.44
C ASN A 310 10.54 -1.75 -24.24
N TYR A 311 10.80 -1.29 -23.01
CA TYR A 311 10.29 -1.92 -21.79
C TYR A 311 8.83 -1.57 -21.52
N VAL A 312 8.43 -0.29 -21.61
CA VAL A 312 7.04 0.11 -21.36
C VAL A 312 6.08 -0.54 -22.35
N GLN A 313 6.50 -0.69 -23.63
CA GLN A 313 5.70 -1.40 -24.65
C GLN A 313 5.51 -2.89 -24.36
N LYS A 314 6.41 -3.50 -23.58
CA LYS A 314 6.29 -4.89 -23.12
C LYS A 314 5.51 -5.02 -21.80
N GLY A 315 4.95 -3.93 -21.29
CA GLY A 315 4.16 -3.90 -20.06
C GLY A 315 4.98 -3.86 -18.77
N TYR A 316 6.28 -3.55 -18.83
CA TYR A 316 7.09 -3.37 -17.62
C TYR A 316 6.77 -2.04 -16.93
N LYS A 317 7.01 -1.96 -15.61
CA LYS A 317 6.95 -0.70 -14.88
C LYS A 317 8.22 0.09 -15.12
N VAL A 318 8.09 1.24 -15.76
CA VAL A 318 9.18 2.16 -16.05
C VAL A 318 9.03 3.39 -15.16
N VAL A 319 9.96 3.57 -14.23
CA VAL A 319 9.97 4.68 -13.28
C VAL A 319 11.21 5.53 -13.56
N SER A 320 11.02 6.79 -13.96
CA SER A 320 12.11 7.63 -14.45
C SER A 320 12.38 8.83 -13.57
N LEU A 321 13.67 9.14 -13.45
CA LEU A 321 14.16 10.35 -12.81
C LEU A 321 14.22 11.45 -13.87
N ILE A 322 13.62 12.58 -13.56
CA ILE A 322 13.58 13.75 -14.44
C ILE A 322 13.89 15.02 -13.65
N ASN A 323 14.12 16.11 -14.38
CA ASN A 323 13.86 17.43 -13.85
C ASN A 323 12.39 17.79 -14.08
N ASP A 324 11.69 18.20 -13.02
CA ASP A 324 10.26 18.57 -13.02
C ASP A 324 9.90 19.68 -14.01
N SER A 325 10.84 20.56 -14.39
CA SER A 325 10.62 21.58 -15.44
C SER A 325 10.31 20.98 -16.82
N LEU A 326 10.46 19.67 -16.99
CA LEU A 326 9.96 18.91 -18.14
C LEU A 326 8.43 18.93 -18.22
N LEU A 327 7.75 18.98 -17.08
CA LEU A 327 6.30 18.84 -16.96
C LEU A 327 5.60 20.19 -17.01
N GLU A 328 4.43 20.24 -17.64
CA GLU A 328 3.60 21.46 -17.77
C GLU A 328 3.28 22.11 -16.42
N GLY A 329 3.01 21.29 -15.39
CA GLY A 329 2.69 21.76 -14.05
C GLY A 329 3.84 22.36 -13.24
N SER A 330 5.09 22.33 -13.74
CA SER A 330 6.23 22.91 -13.04
C SER A 330 6.47 24.38 -13.39
N SER A 331 6.58 25.21 -12.36
CA SER A 331 6.96 26.63 -12.42
C SER A 331 8.46 26.87 -12.58
N SER A 332 9.29 25.82 -12.47
CA SER A 332 10.73 25.91 -12.69
C SER A 332 11.04 25.92 -14.18
N GLU A 333 11.95 26.80 -14.62
CA GLU A 333 12.36 26.90 -16.03
C GLU A 333 13.87 26.72 -16.25
N ARG A 334 14.68 26.87 -15.20
CA ARG A 334 16.15 27.03 -15.34
C ARG A 334 16.98 25.89 -14.76
N ALA A 335 16.40 25.03 -13.92
CA ALA A 335 17.09 23.88 -13.39
C ALA A 335 17.16 22.74 -14.42
N THR A 336 18.32 22.11 -14.54
CA THR A 336 18.53 20.91 -15.36
C THR A 336 19.12 19.76 -14.55
N TYR A 337 19.03 19.78 -13.22
CA TYR A 337 19.45 18.69 -12.33
C TYR A 337 18.24 17.81 -11.95
N PRO A 338 18.40 16.55 -11.50
CA PRO A 338 17.26 15.68 -11.20
C PRO A 338 16.46 16.19 -9.99
N THR A 339 15.13 16.26 -10.11
CA THR A 339 14.23 16.79 -9.07
C THR A 339 12.95 15.98 -8.87
N HIS A 340 12.58 15.08 -9.78
CA HIS A 340 11.27 14.43 -9.71
C HIS A 340 11.22 13.01 -10.30
N TRP A 341 10.38 12.15 -9.72
CA TRP A 341 10.10 10.80 -10.22
C TRP A 341 8.76 10.77 -10.93
N ILE A 342 8.72 10.08 -12.08
CA ILE A 342 7.51 9.83 -12.86
C ILE A 342 7.39 8.34 -13.21
N VAL A 343 6.18 7.87 -13.53
CA VAL A 343 5.95 6.52 -14.06
C VAL A 343 5.41 6.62 -15.47
N TRP A 344 5.97 5.89 -16.42
CA TRP A 344 5.53 5.96 -17.81
C TRP A 344 4.26 5.13 -18.01
N GLY A 345 3.24 5.74 -18.60
CA GLY A 345 2.00 5.08 -19.04
C GLY A 345 2.03 4.64 -20.51
N GLY A 346 3.09 4.97 -21.24
CA GLY A 346 3.31 4.61 -22.63
C GLY A 346 4.70 5.03 -23.11
N PRO A 347 5.05 4.77 -24.38
CA PRO A 347 6.33 5.21 -24.93
C PRO A 347 6.38 6.75 -25.07
N ALA A 348 7.56 7.33 -24.84
CA ALA A 348 7.87 8.70 -25.21
C ALA A 348 8.08 8.77 -26.74
N VAL A 349 7.25 9.54 -27.44
CA VAL A 349 7.27 9.64 -28.90
C VAL A 349 7.36 11.09 -29.37
N GLN A 350 8.03 11.32 -30.49
CA GLN A 350 8.03 12.62 -31.14
C GLN A 350 6.90 12.70 -32.17
N GLY A 351 6.01 13.68 -32.01
CA GLY A 351 4.90 13.94 -32.93
C GLY A 351 5.33 14.58 -34.25
N ILE A 352 4.39 14.72 -35.18
CA ILE A 352 4.59 15.38 -36.48
C ILE A 352 4.97 16.87 -36.29
N ASP A 353 4.47 17.48 -35.22
CA ASP A 353 4.79 18.83 -34.77
C ASP A 353 6.20 18.96 -34.16
N ARG A 354 6.98 17.86 -34.13
CA ARG A 354 8.29 17.72 -33.50
C ARG A 354 8.27 17.82 -31.98
N ALA A 355 7.10 17.89 -31.35
CA ALA A 355 6.98 17.87 -29.90
C ALA A 355 7.11 16.44 -29.36
N VAL A 356 7.62 16.29 -28.14
CA VAL A 356 7.64 15.01 -27.43
C VAL A 356 6.37 14.88 -26.61
N HIS A 357 5.71 13.74 -26.77
CA HIS A 357 4.54 13.33 -26.01
C HIS A 357 4.88 12.12 -25.17
N LEU A 358 4.44 12.14 -23.90
CA LEU A 358 4.60 11.00 -23.01
C LEU A 358 3.42 10.97 -22.05
N ASN A 359 2.56 9.97 -22.23
CA ASN A 359 1.57 9.62 -21.21
C ASN A 359 2.31 9.14 -19.96
N LEU A 360 2.19 9.85 -18.85
CA LEU A 360 2.90 9.58 -17.60
C LEU A 360 2.05 9.85 -16.38
N PHE A 361 2.35 9.11 -15.31
CA PHE A 361 1.86 9.38 -13.97
C PHE A 361 2.79 10.35 -13.24
N SER A 362 2.17 11.42 -12.74
CA SER A 362 2.75 12.42 -11.84
C SER A 362 1.62 13.20 -11.18
N TRP A 363 1.81 13.65 -9.93
CA TRP A 363 0.87 14.51 -9.20
C TRP A 363 -0.61 14.04 -9.26
N GLY A 364 -0.84 12.75 -9.06
CA GLY A 364 -2.18 12.17 -9.04
C GLY A 364 -2.86 12.02 -10.39
N GLN A 365 -2.20 12.34 -11.51
CA GLN A 365 -2.75 12.29 -12.86
C GLN A 365 -1.98 11.31 -13.75
N MET A 366 -2.68 10.63 -14.67
CA MET A 366 -2.11 9.81 -15.74
C MET A 366 -2.57 10.36 -17.09
N GLN A 367 -1.71 11.16 -17.72
CA GLN A 367 -1.99 11.83 -19.00
C GLN A 367 -0.67 12.25 -19.67
N ASP A 368 -0.75 12.81 -20.88
CA ASP A 368 0.39 13.53 -21.44
C ASP A 368 0.62 14.82 -20.66
N GLN A 369 1.80 14.94 -20.03
CA GLN A 369 2.15 16.05 -19.14
C GLN A 369 3.43 16.77 -19.57
N ILE A 370 4.03 16.41 -20.71
CA ILE A 370 5.21 17.10 -21.22
C ILE A 370 4.83 18.52 -21.64
N LYS A 371 5.69 19.50 -21.35
CA LYS A 371 5.45 20.90 -21.75
C LYS A 371 5.12 20.98 -23.26
N PRO A 372 4.02 21.65 -23.66
CA PRO A 372 3.62 21.73 -25.06
C PRO A 372 4.71 22.30 -25.98
N GLY A 373 4.84 21.72 -27.18
CA GLY A 373 5.76 22.20 -28.23
C GLY A 373 7.25 21.97 -27.94
N LYS A 374 7.60 21.19 -26.91
CA LYS A 374 8.99 20.90 -26.57
C LYS A 374 9.53 19.70 -27.32
N ASP A 375 10.72 19.84 -27.90
CA ASP A 375 11.34 18.84 -28.75
C ASP A 375 12.13 17.78 -27.97
N LEU A 376 12.72 16.83 -28.71
CA LEU A 376 13.54 15.77 -28.15
C LEU A 376 14.74 16.30 -27.36
N SER A 377 15.37 17.38 -27.84
CA SER A 377 16.51 18.00 -27.15
C SER A 377 16.10 18.50 -25.76
N PHE A 378 14.93 19.15 -25.66
CA PHE A 378 14.38 19.61 -24.39
C PHE A 378 14.13 18.46 -23.42
N PHE A 379 13.54 17.35 -23.91
CA PHE A 379 13.27 16.15 -23.11
C PHE A 379 14.57 15.52 -22.59
N ILE A 380 15.53 15.25 -23.48
CA ILE A 380 16.78 14.57 -23.14
C ILE A 380 17.60 15.36 -22.12
N ASN A 381 17.64 16.69 -22.23
CA ASN A 381 18.37 17.53 -21.27
C ASN A 381 17.82 17.47 -19.84
N ARG A 382 16.60 16.94 -19.65
CA ARG A 382 15.88 16.85 -18.37
C ARG A 382 15.59 15.40 -17.96
N PHE A 383 16.11 14.42 -18.70
CA PHE A 383 15.85 13.00 -18.50
C PHE A 383 17.10 12.28 -17.99
N PHE A 384 17.02 11.74 -16.78
CA PHE A 384 18.13 11.14 -16.03
C PHE A 384 18.10 9.61 -16.02
N GLY A 385 17.33 9.00 -16.93
CA GLY A 385 17.15 7.55 -17.00
C GLY A 385 16.02 7.06 -16.10
N GLY A 386 15.95 5.75 -15.94
CA GLY A 386 14.91 5.10 -15.15
C GLY A 386 15.27 3.70 -14.68
N LEU A 387 14.42 3.23 -13.78
CA LEU A 387 14.39 1.88 -13.24
C LEU A 387 13.26 1.11 -13.93
N VAL A 388 13.51 -0.14 -14.24
CA VAL A 388 12.52 -1.00 -14.88
C VAL A 388 12.30 -2.25 -14.06
N PHE A 389 11.03 -2.52 -13.76
CA PHE A 389 10.61 -3.67 -12.96
C PHE A 389 9.61 -4.54 -13.72
N LYS A 390 9.69 -5.85 -13.52
CA LYS A 390 8.58 -6.75 -13.87
C LYS A 390 7.37 -6.41 -13.01
N PRO A 391 6.16 -6.35 -13.59
CA PRO A 391 4.93 -6.21 -12.81
C PRO A 391 4.83 -7.29 -11.75
N ILE A 392 4.36 -6.92 -10.56
CA ILE A 392 4.10 -7.89 -9.50
C ILE A 392 2.78 -8.63 -9.78
N LYS A 393 2.74 -9.94 -9.46
CA LYS A 393 1.61 -10.84 -9.78
C LYS A 393 0.73 -11.17 -8.58
#